data_AF-A0AAD7AGQ2-F1
#
_entry.id   AF-A0AAD7AGQ2-F1
#
_cell.length_a   1.000
_cell.length_b   1.000
_cell.length_c   1.000
_cell.angle_alpha   90.00
_cell.angle_beta   90.00
_cell.angle_gamma   90.00
#
_symmetry.space_group_name_H-M   'P 1'
#
loop_
_entity.id
_entity.type
_entity.pdbx_description
1 polymer ?
#
loop_
_entity_poly.entity_id
_entity_poly.type
_entity_poly.pdbx_seq_one_letter_code
_entity_poly.pdbx_strand_id
1 'polypeptide(L)'
;MVFHCRRKEIPWEVVDSRAIEPVHMYYDEDKDLDIVSVGDADTCGTYVFNVEQLKTDDLVVFARQQLLKEVGKKGFNVLLSESWDLTIYRRGKHHRVQVSYSGRPARIDGDLPPLRPPPFMQVLQDAV
;
A
#
# COMPACT_ATOMS: atom_id res chain seq x y z
N MET A 1 29.36 -11.47 41.78
CA MET A 1 28.10 -11.67 41.00
C MET A 1 28.00 -10.55 39.98
N VAL A 2 28.15 -10.85 38.69
CA VAL A 2 28.00 -9.85 37.62
C VAL A 2 26.56 -9.92 37.12
N PHE A 3 25.74 -8.95 37.52
CA PHE A 3 24.38 -8.83 37.02
C PHE A 3 24.44 -8.40 35.55
N HIS A 4 24.21 -9.36 34.66
CA HIS A 4 23.99 -9.08 33.25
C HIS A 4 22.59 -8.48 33.12
N CYS A 5 22.50 -7.16 33.23
CA CYS A 5 21.28 -6.44 32.90
C CYS A 5 21.00 -6.69 31.41
N ARG A 6 20.09 -7.63 31.09
CA ARG A 6 19.60 -7.82 29.73
C ARG A 6 19.06 -6.46 29.29
N ARG A 7 19.73 -5.82 28.33
CA ARG A 7 19.32 -4.54 27.76
C ARG A 7 17.86 -4.71 27.34
N LYS A 8 16.92 -4.05 28.03
CA LYS A 8 15.50 -4.07 27.66
C LYS A 8 15.43 -3.55 26.22
N GLU A 9 15.11 -4.42 25.27
CA GLU A 9 14.82 -3.98 23.91
C GLU A 9 13.62 -3.04 23.99
N ILE A 10 13.80 -1.81 23.53
CA ILE A 10 12.72 -0.84 23.44
C ILE A 10 11.73 -1.40 22.40
N PRO A 11 10.44 -1.59 22.71
CA PRO A 11 9.48 -2.07 21.73
C PRO A 11 9.30 -1.05 20.59
N TRP A 12 8.78 -1.50 19.46
CA TRP A 12 8.31 -0.60 18.42
C TRP A 12 7.02 0.06 18.87
N GLU A 13 7.00 1.39 18.93
CA GLU A 13 5.82 2.18 19.24
C GLU A 13 5.17 2.66 17.95
N VAL A 14 3.85 2.63 17.86
CA VAL A 14 3.12 3.23 16.75
C VAL A 14 3.12 4.75 16.93
N VAL A 15 3.70 5.45 15.96
CA VAL A 15 3.76 6.92 15.94
C VAL A 15 2.59 7.49 15.17
N ASP A 16 2.23 6.87 14.06
CA ASP A 16 1.15 7.31 13.20
C ASP A 16 0.51 6.12 12.49
N SER A 17 -0.77 6.24 12.17
CA SER A 17 -1.53 5.26 11.41
C SER A 17 -2.56 5.97 10.56
N ARG A 18 -2.52 5.71 9.24
CA ARG A 18 -3.43 6.28 8.26
C ARG A 18 -3.99 5.16 7.40
N ALA A 19 -5.27 5.24 7.11
CA ALA A 19 -5.97 4.24 6.35
C ALA A 19 -6.92 4.94 5.38
N ILE A 20 -7.03 4.37 4.18
CA ILE A 20 -8.00 4.75 3.17
C ILE A 20 -8.88 3.52 2.93
N GLU A 21 -10.19 3.71 3.11
CA GLU A 21 -11.18 2.68 2.78
C GLU A 21 -11.15 2.36 1.28
N PRO A 22 -11.63 1.17 0.86
CA PRO A 22 -11.69 0.81 -0.55
C PRO A 22 -12.43 1.83 -1.41
N VAL A 23 -11.75 2.33 -2.43
CA VAL A 23 -12.26 3.36 -3.36
C VAL A 23 -12.23 2.81 -4.78
N HIS A 24 -13.32 3.01 -5.52
CA HIS A 24 -13.39 2.66 -6.93
C HIS A 24 -12.49 3.58 -7.76
N MET A 25 -11.62 2.98 -8.57
CA MET A 25 -10.62 3.69 -9.36
C MET A 25 -11.12 4.12 -10.74
N TYR A 26 -12.22 3.53 -11.20
CA TYR A 26 -12.83 3.76 -12.51
C TYR A 26 -14.34 3.95 -12.32
N TYR A 27 -14.88 4.99 -12.92
CA TYR A 27 -16.32 5.26 -12.99
C TYR A 27 -16.80 5.13 -14.43
N ASP A 28 -18.12 5.04 -14.66
CA ASP A 28 -18.72 4.82 -15.99
C ASP A 28 -18.32 5.87 -17.04
N GLU A 29 -17.80 7.03 -16.62
CA GLU A 29 -17.28 8.09 -17.49
C GLU A 29 -15.83 7.83 -17.98
N ASP A 30 -15.10 6.90 -17.35
CA ASP A 30 -13.67 6.63 -17.57
C ASP A 30 -13.42 5.60 -18.69
N LYS A 31 -13.88 5.88 -19.91
CA LYS A 31 -13.81 4.98 -21.09
C LYS A 31 -14.54 3.64 -20.88
N ASP A 32 -15.04 3.08 -21.98
CA ASP A 32 -15.62 1.73 -21.98
C ASP A 32 -14.52 0.69 -21.70
N LEU A 33 -14.23 0.44 -20.42
CA LEU A 33 -13.28 -0.58 -20.01
C LEU A 33 -13.88 -1.95 -20.33
N ASP A 34 -13.25 -2.68 -21.25
CA ASP A 34 -13.65 -4.05 -21.56
C ASP A 34 -13.12 -5.01 -20.49
N ILE A 35 -13.85 -5.07 -19.37
CA ILE A 35 -13.50 -5.94 -18.23
C ILE A 35 -13.82 -7.39 -18.60
N VAL A 36 -12.77 -8.15 -18.89
CA VAL A 36 -12.85 -9.57 -19.27
C VAL A 36 -13.04 -10.46 -18.06
N SER A 37 -12.36 -10.14 -16.95
CA SER A 37 -12.51 -10.89 -15.71
C SER A 37 -12.20 -10.03 -14.49
N VAL A 38 -12.85 -10.38 -13.39
CA VAL A 38 -12.61 -9.78 -12.07
C VAL A 38 -12.23 -10.90 -11.12
N GLY A 39 -11.26 -10.66 -10.24
CA GLY A 39 -10.91 -11.63 -9.21
C GLY A 39 -12.07 -11.86 -8.23
N ASP A 40 -12.11 -13.03 -7.59
CA ASP A 40 -13.21 -13.39 -6.68
C ASP A 40 -13.10 -12.72 -5.29
N ALA A 41 -11.88 -12.48 -4.79
CA ALA A 41 -11.64 -11.95 -3.43
C ALA A 41 -10.45 -10.99 -3.40
N ASP A 42 -10.53 -9.94 -2.56
CA ASP A 42 -9.54 -8.84 -2.56
C ASP A 42 -8.14 -9.36 -2.31
N THR A 43 -7.18 -8.83 -3.06
CA THR A 43 -5.78 -9.19 -2.88
C THR A 43 -5.14 -8.11 -2.04
N CYS A 44 -4.46 -8.51 -0.97
CA CYS A 44 -3.72 -7.63 -0.10
C CYS A 44 -2.23 -8.02 -0.08
N GLY A 45 -1.36 -7.03 0.07
CA GLY A 45 0.07 -7.19 0.25
C GLY A 45 0.56 -6.31 1.39
N THR A 46 1.36 -6.86 2.29
CA THR A 46 1.97 -6.11 3.40
C THR A 46 3.47 -5.97 3.19
N TYR A 47 3.94 -4.72 3.18
CA TYR A 47 5.32 -4.35 2.89
C TYR A 47 5.90 -3.57 4.07
N VAL A 48 7.03 -4.04 4.60
CA VAL A 48 7.68 -3.42 5.76
C VAL A 48 9.02 -2.83 5.34
N PHE A 49 9.19 -1.54 5.62
CA PHE A 49 10.38 -0.77 5.29
C PHE A 49 11.01 -0.26 6.58
N ASN A 50 12.32 -0.47 6.76
CA ASN A 50 13.08 0.24 7.79
C ASN A 50 13.72 1.45 7.12
N VAL A 51 13.35 2.65 7.55
CA VAL A 51 13.72 3.89 6.86
C VAL A 51 14.41 4.87 7.80
N GLU A 52 15.37 5.60 7.25
CA GLU A 52 16.02 6.72 7.93
C GLU A 52 15.30 8.04 7.66
N GLN A 53 14.72 8.20 6.45
CA GLN A 53 13.91 9.34 6.03
C GLN A 53 12.51 8.87 5.67
N LEU A 54 11.49 9.57 6.18
CA LEU A 54 10.08 9.25 5.94
C LEU A 54 9.64 9.91 4.62
N LYS A 55 9.66 9.13 3.53
CA LYS A 55 8.98 9.48 2.26
C LYS A 55 7.82 8.52 2.06
N THR A 56 6.73 8.76 2.75
CA THR A 56 5.56 7.86 2.80
C THR A 56 4.94 7.65 1.43
N ASP A 57 4.92 8.69 0.59
CA ASP A 57 4.31 8.66 -0.75
C ASP A 57 4.96 7.61 -1.65
N ASP A 58 6.30 7.60 -1.69
CA ASP A 58 7.08 6.64 -2.47
C ASP A 58 6.84 5.19 -2.01
N LEU A 59 6.63 4.98 -0.70
CA LEU A 59 6.38 3.66 -0.13
C LEU A 59 5.01 3.12 -0.51
N VAL A 60 3.97 3.96 -0.53
CA VAL A 60 2.62 3.56 -0.96
C VAL A 60 2.61 3.27 -2.46
N VAL A 61 3.28 4.08 -3.28
CA VAL A 61 3.44 3.81 -4.72
C VAL A 61 4.17 2.49 -4.95
N PHE A 62 5.25 2.23 -4.20
CA PHE A 62 5.99 0.98 -4.30
C PHE A 62 5.13 -0.22 -3.91
N ALA A 63 4.38 -0.14 -2.81
CA ALA A 63 3.49 -1.20 -2.35
C ALA A 63 2.45 -1.57 -3.42
N ARG A 64 1.82 -0.56 -4.04
CA ARG A 64 0.89 -0.76 -5.16
C ARG A 64 1.56 -1.45 -6.34
N GLN A 65 2.76 -1.02 -6.74
CA GLN A 65 3.49 -1.63 -7.86
C GLN A 65 3.83 -3.10 -7.59
N GLN A 66 4.16 -3.46 -6.35
CA GLN A 66 4.41 -4.86 -5.99
C GLN A 66 3.13 -5.68 -6.05
N LEU A 67 2.03 -5.16 -5.49
CA LEU A 67 0.73 -5.84 -5.57
C LEU A 67 0.30 -6.06 -7.02
N LEU A 68 0.45 -5.03 -7.88
CA LEU A 68 0.16 -5.12 -9.32
C LEU A 68 1.01 -6.20 -10.01
N LYS A 69 2.29 -6.33 -9.67
CA LYS A 69 3.14 -7.42 -10.20
C LYS A 69 2.67 -8.79 -9.73
N GLU A 70 2.18 -8.91 -8.49
CA GLU A 70 1.68 -10.16 -7.93
C GLU A 70 0.37 -10.60 -8.59
N VAL A 71 -0.59 -9.69 -8.78
CA VAL A 71 -1.84 -9.99 -9.49
C VAL A 71 -1.59 -10.16 -11.00
N GLY A 72 -0.56 -9.50 -11.54
CA GLY A 72 -0.01 -9.72 -12.88
C GLY A 72 0.35 -11.17 -13.16
N LYS A 73 0.97 -11.85 -12.20
CA LYS A 73 1.29 -13.28 -12.31
C LYS A 73 0.04 -14.17 -12.40
N LYS A 74 -1.11 -13.67 -11.94
CA LYS A 74 -2.41 -14.36 -12.00
C LYS A 74 -3.22 -13.98 -13.25
N GLY A 75 -2.68 -13.14 -14.14
CA GLY A 75 -3.32 -12.74 -15.39
C GLY A 75 -4.20 -11.48 -15.28
N PHE A 76 -4.17 -10.77 -14.16
CA PHE A 76 -4.85 -9.49 -13.98
C PHE A 76 -3.90 -8.33 -14.28
N ASN A 77 -4.41 -7.19 -14.76
CA ASN A 77 -3.57 -6.05 -15.16
C ASN A 77 -3.94 -4.73 -14.46
N VAL A 78 -5.05 -4.68 -13.74
CA VAL A 78 -5.50 -3.49 -12.99
C VAL A 78 -6.11 -3.85 -11.64
N LEU A 79 -6.33 -2.83 -10.80
CA LEU A 79 -7.13 -2.90 -9.58
C LEU A 79 -8.37 -2.00 -9.76
N LEU A 80 -9.58 -2.55 -9.68
CA LEU A 80 -10.84 -1.79 -9.83
C LEU A 80 -11.18 -0.97 -8.59
N SER A 81 -10.85 -1.52 -7.42
CA SER A 81 -10.87 -0.81 -6.15
C SER A 81 -9.48 -0.88 -5.54
N GLU A 82 -9.07 0.20 -4.90
CA GLU A 82 -7.80 0.32 -4.19
C GLU A 82 -8.04 0.82 -2.77
N SER A 83 -7.31 0.26 -1.82
CA SER A 83 -7.27 0.70 -0.42
C SER A 83 -5.84 0.57 0.10
N TRP A 84 -5.49 1.34 1.12
CA TRP A 84 -4.19 1.21 1.75
C TRP A 84 -4.22 1.64 3.21
N ASP A 85 -3.36 0.99 3.99
CA ASP A 85 -3.09 1.30 5.39
C ASP A 85 -1.59 1.50 5.55
N LEU A 86 -1.20 2.63 6.12
CA LEU A 86 0.18 2.96 6.44
C LEU A 86 0.31 3.13 7.95
N THR A 87 1.20 2.36 8.56
CA THR A 87 1.53 2.47 9.98
C THR A 87 3.01 2.77 10.15
N ILE A 88 3.31 3.88 10.84
CA ILE A 88 4.67 4.30 11.16
C ILE A 88 4.99 3.85 12.59
N TYR A 89 6.07 3.11 12.73
CA TYR A 89 6.64 2.68 13.98
C TYR A 89 7.94 3.42 14.27
N ARG A 90 8.23 3.65 15.55
CA ARG A 90 9.49 4.20 16.02
C ARG A 90 10.07 3.34 17.12
N ARG A 91 11.40 3.22 17.12
CA ARG A 91 12.19 2.62 18.18
C ARG A 91 13.46 3.43 18.39
N GLY A 92 13.41 4.37 19.34
CA GLY A 92 14.49 5.34 19.58
C GLY A 92 14.67 6.28 18.38
N LYS A 93 15.78 6.09 17.63
CA LYS A 93 16.10 6.84 16.40
C LYS A 93 15.69 6.11 15.11
N HIS A 94 15.27 4.85 15.21
CA HIS A 94 14.88 4.06 14.04
C HIS A 94 13.40 4.24 13.74
N HIS A 95 13.08 4.37 12.45
CA HIS A 95 11.72 4.35 11.95
C HIS A 95 11.50 3.10 11.11
N ARG A 96 10.29 2.56 11.20
CA ARG A 96 9.81 1.48 10.36
C ARG A 96 8.44 1.87 9.86
N VAL A 97 8.18 1.67 8.58
CA VAL A 97 6.88 1.91 7.97
C VAL A 97 6.35 0.58 7.48
N GLN A 98 5.14 0.23 7.87
CA GLN A 98 4.39 -0.87 7.29
C GLN A 98 3.33 -0.28 6.38
N VAL A 99 3.30 -0.73 5.14
CA VAL A 99 2.24 -0.39 4.18
C VAL A 99 1.50 -1.68 3.85
N SER A 100 0.22 -1.74 4.18
CA SER A 100 -0.70 -2.74 3.67
C SER A 100 -1.43 -2.12 2.48
N TYR A 101 -1.35 -2.74 1.32
CA TYR A 101 -2.05 -2.28 0.13
C TYR A 101 -3.03 -3.38 -0.29
N SER A 102 -4.28 -3.01 -0.58
CA SER A 102 -5.29 -3.96 -1.02
C SER A 102 -6.04 -3.46 -2.25
N GLY A 103 -6.60 -4.39 -3.01
CA GLY A 103 -7.48 -4.04 -4.11
C GLY A 103 -8.17 -5.23 -4.77
N ARG A 104 -9.16 -4.89 -5.59
CA ARG A 104 -9.94 -5.82 -6.43
C ARG A 104 -9.22 -6.00 -7.77
N PRO A 105 -8.46 -7.09 -8.01
CA PRO A 105 -7.82 -7.28 -9.29
C PRO A 105 -8.84 -7.53 -10.39
N ALA A 106 -8.56 -7.00 -11.57
CA ALA A 106 -9.31 -7.28 -12.78
C ALA A 106 -8.39 -7.32 -14.00
N ARG A 107 -8.90 -7.96 -15.05
CA ARG A 107 -8.31 -8.00 -16.36
C ARG A 107 -9.18 -7.17 -17.30
N ILE A 108 -8.56 -6.17 -17.90
CA ILE A 108 -9.14 -5.35 -18.95
C ILE A 108 -8.42 -5.70 -20.25
N ASP A 109 -9.17 -5.94 -21.33
CA ASP A 109 -8.60 -6.06 -22.67
C ASP A 109 -8.70 -4.69 -23.39
N GLY A 110 -7.75 -4.42 -24.30
CA GLY A 110 -7.64 -3.15 -25.00
C GLY A 110 -6.65 -2.15 -24.38
N ASP A 111 -6.83 -0.86 -24.68
CA ASP A 111 -5.93 0.19 -24.23
C ASP A 111 -6.10 0.44 -22.73
N LEU A 112 -5.05 0.14 -21.98
CA LEU A 112 -5.04 0.40 -20.54
C LEU A 112 -5.21 1.90 -20.26
N PRO A 113 -6.04 2.28 -19.28
CA PRO A 113 -6.11 3.65 -18.83
C PRO A 113 -4.74 4.10 -18.29
N PRO A 114 -4.40 5.40 -18.40
CA PRO A 114 -3.14 5.91 -17.88
C PRO A 114 -3.02 5.58 -16.39
N LEU A 115 -1.81 5.20 -15.96
CA LEU A 115 -1.54 4.82 -14.58
C LEU A 115 -1.78 6.02 -13.65
N ARG A 116 -2.92 6.01 -12.95
CA ARG A 116 -3.26 7.02 -11.93
C ARG A 116 -2.40 6.82 -10.68
N PRO A 117 -2.12 7.85 -9.87
CA PRO A 117 -1.55 7.63 -8.54
C PRO A 117 -2.52 6.82 -7.65
N PRO A 118 -2.04 6.21 -6.55
CA PRO A 118 -2.91 5.61 -5.55
C PRO A 118 -3.98 6.62 -5.05
N PRO A 119 -5.11 6.14 -4.52
CA PRO A 119 -6.17 7.03 -4.05
C PRO A 119 -5.72 7.84 -2.83
N PHE A 120 -6.20 9.09 -2.74
CA PHE A 120 -6.04 9.96 -1.56
C PHE A 120 -4.60 10.17 -1.05
N MET A 121 -3.60 10.21 -1.93
CA MET A 121 -2.20 10.45 -1.56
C MET A 121 -1.96 11.75 -0.78
N GLN A 122 -2.83 12.75 -0.92
CA GLN A 122 -2.77 14.01 -0.15
C GLN A 122 -2.84 13.77 1.36
N VAL A 123 -3.51 12.71 1.80
CA VAL A 123 -3.58 12.32 3.22
C VAL A 123 -2.21 11.99 3.80
N LEU A 124 -1.20 11.70 2.97
CA LEU A 124 0.18 11.50 3.41
C LEU A 124 0.95 12.82 3.58
N GLN A 125 0.58 13.86 2.84
CA GLN A 125 1.26 15.17 2.83
C GLN A 125 0.92 16.04 4.05
N ASP A 126 -0.20 15.77 4.72
CA ASP A 126 -0.58 16.43 5.98
C ASP A 126 0.31 16.00 7.17
N ALA A 127 1.33 15.16 6.95
CA ALA A 127 2.37 14.90 7.95
C ALA A 127 3.58 15.81 7.72
N VAL A 128 3.88 16.60 8.75
CA VAL A 128 5.06 17.47 8.99
C VAL A 128 4.78 18.96 8.79
#